data_AF-A0A174WP16-F1
#
_entry.id   AF-A0A174WP16-F1
#
_cell.length_a   1.000
_cell.length_b   1.000
_cell.length_c   1.000
_cell.angle_alpha   90.00
_cell.angle_beta   90.00
_cell.angle_gamma   90.00
#
_symmetry.space_group_name_H-M   'P 1'
#
loop_
_entity.id
_entity.type
_entity.pdbx_description
1 polymer ?
#
loop_
_entity_poly.entity_id
_entity_poly.type
_entity_poly.pdbx_seq_one_letter_code
_entity_poly.pdbx_strand_id
1 'polypeptide(L)'
;MLYNNTLDEFAEGVNTDLYLLPTTNGQTRIYAADQYTLVDIKMGLERQKHFKDFENHALSGAVLHYKQKCKSLVVVPQPRKCSVVRRG
;
A
#
# COMPACT_ATOMS: atom_id res chain seq x y z
N MET A 1 18.16 -5.31 -6.85
CA MET A 1 17.13 -5.86 -7.76
C MET A 1 16.70 -7.25 -7.28
N LEU A 2 16.05 -7.36 -6.10
CA LEU A 2 15.63 -8.64 -5.52
C LEU A 2 14.13 -8.70 -5.15
N TYR A 3 13.46 -7.56 -4.99
CA TYR A 3 12.05 -7.51 -4.59
C TYR A 3 11.05 -7.83 -5.73
N ASN A 4 11.42 -7.64 -7.00
CA ASN A 4 10.50 -7.87 -8.11
C ASN A 4 10.20 -9.35 -8.36
N ASN A 5 11.19 -10.23 -8.20
CA ASN A 5 10.98 -11.67 -8.41
C ASN A 5 9.99 -12.25 -7.38
N THR A 6 10.12 -11.87 -6.11
CA THR A 6 9.25 -12.39 -5.05
C THR A 6 7.80 -11.91 -5.20
N LEU A 7 7.56 -10.69 -5.70
CA LEU A 7 6.20 -10.19 -5.93
C LEU A 7 5.54 -10.83 -7.15
N ASP A 8 6.30 -11.08 -8.21
CA ASP A 8 5.83 -11.84 -9.36
C ASP A 8 5.43 -13.26 -8.95
N GLU A 9 6.32 -13.99 -8.26
CA GLU A 9 6.05 -15.35 -7.78
C GLU A 9 4.81 -15.41 -6.89
N PHE A 10 4.64 -14.43 -5.99
CA PHE A 10 3.47 -14.36 -5.12
C PHE A 10 2.20 -14.05 -5.92
N ALA A 11 2.25 -13.06 -6.81
CA ALA A 11 1.12 -12.66 -7.64
C ALA A 11 0.70 -13.78 -8.60
N GLU A 12 1.65 -14.56 -9.14
CA GLU A 12 1.40 -15.76 -9.93
C GLU A 12 0.77 -16.87 -9.10
N GLY A 13 1.22 -17.07 -7.85
CA GLY A 13 0.64 -18.04 -6.93
C GLY A 13 -0.81 -17.74 -6.54
N VAL A 14 -1.17 -16.47 -6.36
CA VAL A 14 -2.55 -16.04 -6.04
C VAL A 14 -3.38 -15.65 -7.28
N ASN A 15 -2.75 -15.56 -8.44
CA ASN A 15 -3.32 -15.13 -9.72
C ASN A 15 -4.14 -13.83 -9.63
N THR A 16 -3.62 -12.84 -8.90
CA THR A 16 -4.28 -11.54 -8.74
C THR A 16 -3.26 -10.41 -8.53
N ASP A 17 -3.74 -9.18 -8.66
CA ASP A 17 -2.98 -7.99 -8.31
C ASP A 17 -2.69 -7.96 -6.79
N LEU A 18 -1.63 -7.26 -6.38
CA LEU A 18 -1.23 -7.19 -4.97
C LEU A 18 -1.26 -5.76 -4.48
N TYR A 19 -1.69 -5.57 -3.24
CA TYR A 19 -1.49 -4.33 -2.51
C TYR A 19 -0.37 -4.51 -1.49
N LEU A 20 0.61 -3.62 -1.52
CA LEU A 20 1.69 -3.61 -0.56
C LEU A 20 1.53 -2.43 0.37
N LEU A 21 1.64 -2.70 1.66
CA LEU A 21 1.66 -1.72 2.72
C LEU A 21 3.04 -1.75 3.39
N PRO A 22 3.91 -0.79 3.09
CA PRO A 22 5.15 -0.60 3.84
C PRO A 22 4.75 -0.26 5.27
N THR A 23 5.00 -1.17 6.21
CA THR A 23 4.78 -0.93 7.62
C THR A 23 6.04 -0.33 8.24
N THR A 24 5.86 0.15 9.45
CA THR A 24 6.79 1.04 10.12
C THR A 24 7.95 0.37 10.83
N ASN A 25 8.15 -0.94 10.65
CA ASN A 25 9.29 -1.66 11.24
C ASN A 25 10.16 -2.29 10.13
N GLY A 26 10.24 -1.65 8.96
CA GLY A 26 10.96 -2.18 7.78
C GLY A 26 10.32 -3.42 7.16
N GLN A 27 9.11 -3.80 7.58
CA GLN A 27 8.35 -4.90 6.99
C GLN A 27 7.35 -4.36 5.96
N THR A 28 7.06 -5.13 4.93
CA THR A 28 6.00 -4.81 3.96
C THR A 28 4.94 -5.89 4.04
N ARG A 29 3.72 -5.50 4.39
CA ARG A 29 2.57 -6.42 4.34
C ARG A 29 2.04 -6.47 2.91
N ILE A 30 1.76 -7.68 2.44
CA ILE A 30 1.25 -7.94 1.09
C ILE A 30 -0.18 -8.46 1.24
N TYR A 31 -1.10 -7.88 0.48
CA TYR A 31 -2.51 -8.24 0.44
C TYR A 31 -2.90 -8.61 -0.99
N ALA A 32 -3.62 -9.71 -1.15
CA ALA A 32 -4.17 -10.12 -2.45
C ALA A 32 -5.40 -9.26 -2.79
N ALA A 33 -5.46 -8.70 -3.99
CA ALA A 33 -6.52 -7.78 -4.40
C ALA A 33 -7.89 -8.45 -4.62
N ASP A 34 -7.93 -9.79 -4.72
CA ASP A 34 -9.20 -10.53 -4.76
C ASP A 34 -9.84 -10.67 -3.36
N GLN A 35 -9.02 -10.68 -2.31
CA GLN A 35 -9.46 -10.85 -0.92
C GLN A 35 -9.65 -9.54 -0.18
N TYR A 36 -8.88 -8.50 -0.53
CA TYR A 36 -8.86 -7.23 0.18
C TYR A 36 -9.13 -6.06 -0.76
N THR A 37 -10.06 -5.18 -0.37
CA THR A 37 -10.28 -3.95 -1.10
C THR A 37 -9.31 -2.87 -0.63
N LEU A 38 -9.08 -1.86 -1.50
CA LEU A 38 -8.32 -0.65 -1.13
C LEU A 38 -8.90 0.06 0.11
N VAL A 39 -10.21 -0.05 0.35
CA VAL A 39 -10.87 0.57 1.50
C VAL A 39 -10.48 -0.15 2.78
N ASP A 40 -10.50 -1.49 2.78
CA ASP A 40 -10.10 -2.30 3.94
C ASP A 40 -8.66 -2.03 4.36
N ILE A 41 -7.77 -1.96 3.37
CA ILE A 41 -6.34 -1.71 3.59
C ILE A 41 -6.13 -0.30 4.14
N LYS A 42 -6.84 0.71 3.62
CA LYS A 42 -6.77 2.09 4.12
C LYS A 42 -7.29 2.21 5.55
N MET A 43 -8.40 1.55 5.88
CA MET A 43 -8.92 1.53 7.25
C MET A 43 -7.92 0.89 8.22
N GLY A 44 -7.28 -0.21 7.81
CA GLY A 44 -6.23 -0.86 8.59
C GLY A 44 -4.99 0.03 8.79
N LEU A 45 -4.65 0.84 7.78
CA LEU A 45 -3.57 1.82 7.86
C LEU A 45 -3.92 2.99 8.79
N GLU A 46 -5.12 3.56 8.69
CA GLU A 46 -5.55 4.64 9.58
C GLU A 46 -5.54 4.22 11.04
N ARG A 47 -5.94 2.98 11.34
CA ARG A 47 -5.82 2.40 12.69
C ARG A 47 -4.36 2.28 13.15
N GLN A 48 -3.44 1.99 12.24
CA GLN A 48 -2.01 1.84 12.55
C GLN A 48 -1.27 3.17 12.73
N LYS A 49 -1.72 4.28 12.12
CA LYS A 49 -1.12 5.61 12.30
C LYS A 49 -1.10 6.10 13.75
N HIS A 50 -1.98 5.56 14.59
CA HIS A 50 -2.05 5.89 16.02
C HIS A 50 -1.11 5.05 16.90
N PHE A 51 -0.39 4.08 16.33
CA PHE A 51 0.59 3.30 17.07
C PHE A 51 1.89 4.10 17.24
N LYS A 52 2.46 4.03 18.45
CA LYS A 52 3.68 4.75 18.83
C LYS A 52 4.88 4.40 17.95
N ASP A 53 4.90 3.18 17.41
CA ASP A 53 5.95 2.63 16.56
C ASP A 53 5.73 2.94 15.08
N PHE A 54 4.84 3.88 14.75
CA PHE A 54 4.65 4.32 13.38
C PHE A 54 5.85 5.20 12.94
N GLU A 55 6.95 4.58 12.55
CA GLU A 55 8.07 5.21 11.84
C GLU A 55 7.56 6.11 10.71
N ASN A 56 8.09 7.32 10.70
CA ASN A 56 7.83 8.34 9.69
C ASN A 56 8.65 8.06 8.42
N HIS A 57 8.42 6.91 7.79
CA HIS A 57 9.01 6.57 6.49
C HIS A 57 8.21 7.29 5.39
N ALA A 58 8.90 7.73 4.32
CA ALA A 58 8.28 8.46 3.20
C ALA A 58 7.10 7.71 2.55
N LEU A 59 7.05 6.39 2.74
CA LEU A 59 6.00 5.50 2.24
C LEU A 59 5.10 4.91 3.34
N SER A 60 5.32 5.21 4.63
CA SER A 60 4.52 4.65 5.75
C SER A 60 3.02 4.96 5.64
N GLY A 61 2.62 5.96 4.86
CA GLY A 61 1.21 6.27 4.58
C GLY A 61 0.72 5.78 3.23
N ALA A 62 1.56 5.22 2.36
CA ALA A 62 1.22 4.92 0.99
C ALA A 62 0.80 3.45 0.83
N VAL A 63 -0.29 3.21 0.10
CA VAL A 63 -0.61 1.87 -0.41
C VAL A 63 0.02 1.77 -1.79
N LEU A 64 0.88 0.78 -1.99
CA LEU A 64 1.42 0.45 -3.30
C LEU A 64 0.52 -0.61 -3.94
N HIS A 65 0.29 -0.51 -5.24
CA HIS A 65 -0.48 -1.47 -6.02
C HIS A 65 0.42 -2.08 -7.08
N TYR A 66 0.66 -3.38 -6.96
CA TYR A 66 1.36 -4.18 -7.94
C TYR A 66 0.35 -4.77 -8.92
N LYS A 67 0.47 -4.38 -10.18
CA LYS A 67 -0.30 -4.93 -11.28
C LYS A 67 0.41 -6.12 -11.86
N GLN A 68 -0.12 -7.33 -11.64
CA GLN A 68 0.50 -8.57 -12.09
C GLN A 68 0.69 -8.57 -13.61
N LYS A 69 -0.37 -8.20 -14.37
CA LYS A 69 -0.35 -8.21 -15.85
C LYS A 69 0.75 -7.36 -16.48
N CYS A 70 1.11 -6.26 -15.83
CA CYS A 70 2.09 -5.30 -16.34
C CYS A 70 3.41 -5.34 -15.57
N LYS A 71 3.51 -6.20 -14.55
CA LYS A 71 4.65 -6.30 -13.62
C LYS A 71 5.09 -4.94 -13.10
N SER A 72 4.12 -4.10 -12.75
CA SER A 72 4.32 -2.69 -12.46
C SER A 72 3.80 -2.36 -11.06
N LEU A 73 4.64 -1.71 -10.27
CA LEU A 73 4.31 -1.22 -8.94
C LEU A 73 3.98 0.28 -9.01
N VAL A 74 2.77 0.67 -8.63
CA VAL A 74 2.33 2.07 -8.62
C VAL A 74 1.94 2.49 -7.21
N VAL A 75 2.26 3.73 -6.83
CA VAL A 75 1.73 4.32 -5.61
C VAL A 75 0.26 4.66 -5.83
N VAL A 76 -0.63 4.12 -5.00
CA VAL A 76 -2.04 4.52 -5.02
C VAL A 76 -2.11 5.92 -4.41
N PRO A 77 -2.46 6.95 -5.20
CA PRO A 77 -2.55 8.29 -4.66
C PRO A 77 -3.59 8.30 -3.54
N GLN A 78 -3.20 8.77 -2.36
CA GLN A 78 -4.20 9.14 -1.37
C GLN A 78 -5.06 10.25 -1.99
N PRO A 79 -6.40 10.20 -1.84
CA PRO A 79 -7.20 11.36 -2.14
C PRO A 79 -6.65 12.49 -1.27
N ARG A 80 -6.01 13.49 -1.88
CA ARG A 80 -5.58 14.68 -1.18
C ARG A 80 -6.86 15.22 -0.55
N LYS A 81 -6.89 15.36 0.78
CA LYS A 81 -7.88 16.23 1.40
C LYS A 81 -7.68 17.57 0.69
N CYS A 82 -8.63 17.95 -0.15
CA CYS A 82 -8.69 19.29 -0.68
C CYS A 82 -8.85 20.19 0.54
N SER A 83 -7.73 20.70 1.05
CA SER A 83 -7.71 21.84 1.95
C SER A 83 -8.22 23.01 1.11
N VAL A 84 -9.54 23.16 1.05
CA VAL A 84 -10.16 24.39 0.57
C VAL A 84 -9.83 25.44 1.63
N VAL A 85 -8.66 26.07 1.49
CA VAL A 85 -8.35 27.30 2.19
C VAL A 85 -9.25 28.36 1.59
N ARG A 86 -10.44 28.56 2.17
CA ARG A 86 -11.18 29.80 2.00
C ARG A 86 -10.33 30.90 2.65
N ARG A 87 -9.60 31.65 1.83
CA ARG A 87 -9.12 32.98 2.22
C ARG A 87 -10.36 33.86 2.37
N GLY A 88 -10.71 34.18 3.62
CA GLY A 88 -11.54 35.33 3.97
C GLY A 88 -10.65 36.50 4.33
#